data_AF-A0A096LSL2-F1
#
_entry.id   AF-A0A096LSL2-F1
#
_cell.length_a   1.000
_cell.length_b   1.000
_cell.length_c   1.000
_cell.angle_alpha   90.00
_cell.angle_beta   90.00
_cell.angle_gamma   90.00
#
_symmetry.space_group_name_H-M   'P 1'
#
loop_
_entity.id
_entity.type
_entity.pdbx_description
1 polymer ?
#
loop_
_entity_poly.entity_id
_entity_poly.type
_entity_poly.pdbx_seq_one_letter_code
_entity_poly.pdbx_strand_id
1 'polypeptide(L)'
;KRVQVDAQEKNLISLTDNLKQQLQANKVAFSASLLNETDKYTGPFAILTTLVFKRVVTNIGDAYNPQTGVFTAPLRGAYHFQWCISSYKDETTAAVLVKNDQQVFSAWEYRGFFTTMNDDMGISSASNGASLLLEEGDAVSLRLFPLCVIFDYGLHISSFSGHLLFPM
;
A
#
# COMPACT_ATOMS: atom_id res chain seq x y z
N LYS A 1 30.72 34.73 -30.82
CA LYS A 1 30.31 33.38 -31.30
C LYS A 1 30.67 32.29 -30.29
N ARG A 2 31.95 32.03 -29.95
CA ARG A 2 32.37 31.00 -28.97
C ARG A 2 31.68 31.10 -27.60
N VAL A 3 31.73 32.28 -26.97
CA VAL A 3 31.09 32.56 -25.67
C VAL A 3 29.57 32.30 -25.66
N GLN A 4 28.89 32.49 -26.80
CA GLN A 4 27.45 32.29 -26.91
C GLN A 4 27.09 30.80 -27.06
N VAL A 5 27.97 30.02 -27.70
CA VAL A 5 27.86 28.56 -27.79
C VAL A 5 28.11 27.93 -26.42
N ASP A 6 29.13 28.37 -25.70
CA ASP A 6 29.46 27.86 -24.36
C ASP A 6 28.33 28.14 -23.34
N ALA A 7 27.64 29.28 -23.48
CA ALA A 7 26.48 29.63 -22.66
C ALA A 7 25.24 28.76 -22.99
N GLN A 8 25.00 28.49 -24.28
CA GLN A 8 23.92 27.59 -24.70
C GLN A 8 24.15 26.16 -24.23
N GLU A 9 25.39 25.66 -24.30
CA GLU A 9 25.74 24.32 -23.83
C GLU A 9 25.50 24.16 -22.32
N LYS A 10 25.92 25.14 -21.51
CA LYS A 10 25.65 25.15 -20.06
C LYS A 10 24.15 25.13 -19.74
N ASN A 11 23.36 25.93 -20.45
CA ASN A 11 21.91 25.95 -20.27
C ASN A 11 21.27 24.59 -20.63
N LEU A 12 21.75 23.95 -21.70
CA LEU A 12 21.24 22.64 -22.13
C LEU A 12 21.57 21.54 -21.12
N ILE A 13 22.78 21.54 -20.57
CA ILE A 13 23.19 20.61 -19.51
C ILE A 13 22.32 20.80 -18.27
N SER A 14 22.17 22.04 -17.81
CA SER A 14 21.33 22.35 -16.65
C SER A 14 19.88 21.90 -16.84
N LEU A 15 19.29 22.16 -18.01
CA LEU A 15 17.94 21.70 -18.33
C LEU A 15 17.84 20.18 -18.31
N THR A 16 18.83 19.49 -18.88
CA THR A 16 18.89 18.02 -18.91
C THR A 16 18.95 17.42 -17.50
N ASP A 17 19.74 18.02 -16.62
CA ASP A 17 19.87 17.57 -15.23
C ASP A 17 18.59 17.81 -14.42
N ASN A 18 17.92 18.95 -14.62
CA ASN A 18 16.62 19.23 -14.01
C ASN A 18 15.55 18.23 -14.48
N LEU A 19 15.49 17.93 -15.77
CA LEU A 19 14.55 16.95 -16.31
C LEU A 19 14.82 15.54 -15.76
N LYS A 20 16.09 15.15 -15.64
CA LYS A 20 16.47 13.87 -15.01
C LYS A 20 16.04 13.82 -13.55
N GLN A 21 16.25 14.88 -12.78
CA GLN A 21 15.80 14.93 -11.38
C GLN A 21 14.28 14.83 -11.28
N GLN A 22 13.54 15.56 -12.12
CA GLN A 22 12.09 15.51 -12.15
C GLN A 22 11.56 14.12 -12.53
N LEU A 23 12.19 13.45 -13.50
CA LEU A 23 11.87 12.07 -13.87
C LEU A 23 12.14 11.06 -12.74
N GLN A 24 13.14 11.30 -11.90
CA GLN A 24 13.38 10.46 -10.72
C GLN A 24 12.38 10.74 -9.60
N ALA A 25 11.98 12.00 -9.41
CA ALA A 25 10.95 12.39 -8.45
C ALA A 25 9.56 11.80 -8.81
N ASN A 26 9.31 11.54 -10.10
CA ASN A 26 8.06 10.95 -10.59
C ASN A 26 8.01 9.42 -10.49
N LYS A 27 8.93 8.78 -9.75
CA LYS A 27 8.88 7.34 -9.51
C LYS A 27 8.36 7.09 -8.11
N VAL A 28 7.23 6.42 -8.02
CA VAL A 28 6.60 6.08 -6.74
C VAL A 28 6.15 4.64 -6.79
N ALA A 29 6.67 3.82 -5.88
CA ALA A 29 6.23 2.45 -5.70
C ALA A 29 6.58 1.96 -4.31
N PHE A 30 5.64 1.30 -3.65
CA PHE A 30 5.90 0.60 -2.40
C PHE A 30 5.29 -0.80 -2.41
N SER A 31 5.90 -1.69 -1.65
CA SER A 31 5.39 -3.02 -1.38
C SER A 31 5.80 -3.42 0.03
N ALA A 32 4.83 -3.77 0.86
CA ALA A 32 5.03 -4.12 2.26
C ALA A 32 4.19 -5.34 2.66
N SER A 33 4.69 -6.08 3.64
CA SER A 33 4.00 -7.19 4.30
C SER A 33 3.83 -6.90 5.78
N LEU A 34 2.83 -7.52 6.41
CA LEU A 34 2.32 -7.05 7.70
C LEU A 34 3.37 -7.16 8.81
N LEU A 35 4.02 -8.31 8.93
CA LEU A 35 4.93 -8.64 10.03
C LEU A 35 6.35 -8.97 9.57
N ASN A 36 7.33 -8.70 10.45
CA ASN A 36 8.73 -9.03 10.20
C ASN A 36 9.02 -10.51 10.48
N GLU A 37 8.66 -11.06 11.64
CA GLU A 37 8.74 -12.51 11.98
C GLU A 37 7.75 -12.87 13.09
N THR A 38 7.41 -14.17 13.19
CA THR A 38 6.43 -14.87 14.07
C THR A 38 4.97 -14.84 13.63
N ASP A 39 4.28 -15.94 13.92
CA ASP A 39 2.84 -16.11 13.71
C ASP A 39 2.10 -15.20 14.67
N LYS A 40 1.36 -14.24 14.12
CA LYS A 40 0.63 -13.31 14.98
C LYS A 40 -0.68 -12.91 14.36
N TYR A 41 -1.70 -12.99 15.19
CA TYR A 41 -2.99 -12.39 14.93
C TYR A 41 -2.91 -10.87 15.13
N THR A 42 -3.48 -10.13 14.19
CA THR A 42 -3.68 -8.68 14.28
C THR A 42 -5.18 -8.42 14.38
N GLY A 43 -5.59 -7.67 15.40
CA GLY A 43 -6.98 -7.60 15.83
C GLY A 43 -7.37 -8.77 16.75
N PRO A 44 -8.67 -8.93 17.05
CA PRO A 44 -9.76 -8.03 16.66
C PRO A 44 -9.65 -6.68 17.36
N PHE A 45 -10.03 -5.61 16.65
CA PHE A 45 -10.17 -4.27 17.24
C PHE A 45 -11.64 -3.86 17.28
N ALA A 46 -12.04 -3.10 18.30
CA ALA A 46 -13.41 -2.63 18.45
C ALA A 46 -13.80 -1.56 17.41
N ILE A 47 -12.81 -0.91 16.79
CA ILE A 47 -12.99 0.17 15.83
C ILE A 47 -12.19 -0.09 14.56
N LEU A 48 -12.54 0.62 13.49
CA LEU A 48 -11.82 0.58 12.22
C LEU A 48 -10.38 1.06 12.44
N THR A 49 -9.41 0.17 12.27
CA THR A 49 -8.02 0.41 12.71
C THR A 49 -7.06 0.33 11.54
N THR A 50 -6.20 1.34 11.37
CA THR A 50 -5.16 1.34 10.33
C THR A 50 -4.16 0.21 10.55
N LEU A 51 -3.95 -0.59 9.50
CA LEU A 51 -2.97 -1.65 9.47
C LEU A 51 -1.60 -1.08 9.14
N VAL A 52 -0.63 -1.37 10.00
CA VAL A 52 0.76 -0.95 9.82
C VAL A 52 1.56 -2.13 9.28
N PHE A 53 1.81 -2.13 7.96
CA PHE A 53 2.67 -3.13 7.32
C PHE A 53 4.13 -2.77 7.57
N LYS A 54 4.77 -3.49 8.51
CA LYS A 54 6.09 -3.14 9.05
C LYS A 54 7.25 -3.62 8.18
N ARG A 55 7.04 -4.69 7.41
CA ARG A 55 8.08 -5.27 6.56
C ARG A 55 8.01 -4.65 5.17
N VAL A 56 8.79 -3.60 4.96
CA VAL A 56 8.86 -2.88 3.67
C VAL A 56 9.90 -3.53 2.76
N VAL A 57 9.45 -4.03 1.61
CA VAL A 57 10.31 -4.62 0.57
C VAL A 57 10.80 -3.54 -0.40
N THR A 58 9.89 -2.63 -0.78
CA THR A 58 10.17 -1.52 -1.71
C THR A 58 9.49 -0.26 -1.19
N ASN A 59 10.15 0.90 -1.32
CA ASN A 59 9.58 2.21 -1.00
C ASN A 59 10.22 3.33 -1.84
N ILE A 60 10.15 3.21 -3.16
CA ILE A 60 10.67 4.22 -4.09
C ILE A 60 9.82 5.50 -3.95
N GLY A 61 10.50 6.63 -3.75
CA GLY A 61 9.86 7.92 -3.51
C GLY A 61 9.43 8.15 -2.06
N ASP A 62 9.73 7.21 -1.14
CA ASP A 62 9.47 7.30 0.30
C ASP A 62 8.02 7.69 0.67
N ALA A 63 7.07 7.31 -0.20
CA ALA A 63 5.67 7.70 -0.08
C ALA A 63 4.88 6.87 0.94
N TYR A 64 5.36 5.68 1.31
CA TYR A 64 4.76 4.86 2.35
C TYR A 64 5.50 4.99 3.69
N ASN A 65 4.76 5.25 4.77
CA ASN A 65 5.31 5.35 6.12
C ASN A 65 5.08 4.05 6.92
N PRO A 66 6.14 3.26 7.20
CA PRO A 66 6.01 1.99 7.92
C PRO A 66 5.73 2.12 9.43
N GLN A 67 5.78 3.33 9.99
CA GLN A 67 5.37 3.58 11.38
C GLN A 67 3.87 3.80 11.50
N THR A 68 3.23 4.34 10.46
CA THR A 68 1.80 4.70 10.48
C THR A 68 0.93 3.81 9.60
N GLY A 69 1.51 3.09 8.62
CA GLY A 69 0.76 2.31 7.64
C GLY A 69 0.12 3.15 6.52
N VAL A 70 0.56 4.41 6.37
CA VAL A 70 -0.07 5.38 5.47
C VAL A 70 0.83 5.63 4.26
N PHE A 71 0.24 5.53 3.07
CA PHE A 71 0.79 6.06 1.83
C PHE A 71 0.33 7.51 1.67
N THR A 72 1.24 8.42 1.33
CA THR A 72 0.92 9.82 1.02
C THR A 72 1.37 10.12 -0.40
N ALA A 73 0.45 10.58 -1.26
CA ALA A 73 0.76 10.89 -2.65
C ALA A 73 1.75 12.07 -2.73
N PRO A 74 2.98 11.88 -3.28
CA PRO A 74 3.97 12.96 -3.36
C PRO A 74 3.72 13.92 -4.53
N LEU A 75 2.82 13.57 -5.46
CA LEU A 75 2.38 14.42 -6.56
C LEU A 75 1.00 13.99 -7.02
N ARG A 76 0.36 14.83 -7.84
CA ARG A 76 -0.90 14.48 -8.49
C ARG A 76 -0.70 13.41 -9.55
N GLY A 77 -1.54 12.38 -9.55
CA GLY A 77 -1.41 11.29 -10.51
C GLY A 77 -2.43 10.17 -10.36
N ALA A 78 -2.42 9.24 -11.32
CA ALA A 78 -3.17 8.00 -11.22
C ALA A 78 -2.32 6.94 -10.52
N TYR A 79 -2.80 6.43 -9.38
CA TYR A 79 -2.12 5.42 -8.58
C TYR A 79 -2.90 4.12 -8.58
N HIS A 80 -2.20 2.99 -8.60
CA HIS A 80 -2.81 1.68 -8.39
C HIS A 80 -2.39 1.11 -7.04
N PHE A 81 -3.35 0.57 -6.30
CA PHE A 81 -3.16 -0.11 -5.03
C PHE A 81 -3.69 -1.54 -5.14
N GLN A 82 -3.00 -2.46 -4.49
CA GLN A 82 -3.43 -3.85 -4.34
C GLN A 82 -3.12 -4.31 -2.92
N TRP A 83 -4.01 -5.12 -2.37
CA TRP A 83 -3.81 -5.71 -1.05
C TRP A 83 -4.34 -7.13 -0.99
N CYS A 84 -3.73 -7.89 -0.09
CA CYS A 84 -4.14 -9.22 0.31
C CYS A 84 -4.13 -9.25 1.83
N ILE A 85 -5.16 -9.83 2.43
CA ILE A 85 -5.25 -10.10 3.87
C ILE A 85 -5.58 -11.57 4.04
N SER A 86 -5.04 -12.18 5.08
CA SER A 86 -5.24 -13.60 5.37
C SER A 86 -5.93 -13.82 6.71
N SER A 87 -6.77 -14.84 6.77
CA SER A 87 -7.30 -15.40 8.01
C SER A 87 -6.86 -16.86 8.15
N TYR A 88 -7.07 -17.40 9.34
CA TYR A 88 -6.81 -18.80 9.65
C TYR A 88 -8.02 -19.37 10.37
N LYS A 89 -8.37 -20.62 10.04
CA LYS A 89 -9.52 -21.34 10.59
C LYS A 89 -10.86 -20.65 10.31
N ASP A 90 -11.65 -20.42 11.35
CA ASP A 90 -12.99 -19.85 11.35
C ASP A 90 -12.99 -18.32 11.51
N GLU A 91 -11.81 -17.68 11.50
CA GLU A 91 -11.70 -16.23 11.62
C GLU A 91 -12.18 -15.51 10.35
N THR A 92 -13.00 -14.48 10.55
CA THR A 92 -13.42 -13.55 9.50
C THR A 92 -12.36 -12.46 9.33
N THR A 93 -11.94 -12.21 8.08
CA THR A 93 -11.01 -11.13 7.76
C THR A 93 -11.63 -10.16 6.76
N ALA A 94 -11.47 -8.87 7.04
CA ALA A 94 -11.94 -7.82 6.16
C ALA A 94 -11.10 -6.56 6.32
N ALA A 95 -10.71 -5.96 5.21
CA ALA A 95 -9.99 -4.70 5.22
C ALA A 95 -10.54 -3.76 4.16
N VAL A 96 -10.52 -2.48 4.48
CA VAL A 96 -11.03 -1.40 3.64
C VAL A 96 -9.88 -0.48 3.24
N LEU A 97 -9.83 -0.14 1.95
CA LEU A 97 -8.96 0.91 1.43
C LEU A 97 -9.62 2.25 1.71
N VAL A 98 -8.91 3.12 2.40
CA VAL A 98 -9.40 4.45 2.83
C VAL A 98 -8.54 5.53 2.20
N LYS A 99 -9.18 6.50 1.52
CA LYS A 99 -8.58 7.73 1.02
C LYS A 99 -9.10 8.90 1.86
N ASN A 100 -8.23 9.66 2.52
CA ASN A 100 -8.62 10.84 3.33
C ASN A 100 -9.83 10.59 4.25
N ASP A 101 -9.82 9.49 4.99
CA ASP A 101 -10.91 9.02 5.87
C ASP A 101 -12.20 8.54 5.19
N GLN A 102 -12.25 8.50 3.86
CA GLN A 102 -13.35 7.92 3.10
C GLN A 102 -13.01 6.51 2.63
N GLN A 103 -13.86 5.54 2.97
CA GLN A 103 -13.77 4.19 2.44
C GLN A 103 -14.03 4.21 0.93
N VAL A 104 -13.17 3.53 0.17
CA VAL A 104 -13.28 3.46 -1.30
C VAL A 104 -13.60 2.04 -1.76
N PHE A 105 -12.82 1.06 -1.31
CA PHE A 105 -12.98 -0.35 -1.67
C PHE A 105 -12.72 -1.25 -0.46
N SER A 106 -13.13 -2.51 -0.54
CA SER A 106 -12.94 -3.50 0.53
C SER A 106 -12.58 -4.87 -0.04
N ALA A 107 -11.85 -5.66 0.75
CA ALA A 107 -11.70 -7.10 0.56
C ALA A 107 -12.26 -7.79 1.80
N TRP A 108 -13.04 -8.86 1.61
CA TRP A 108 -13.74 -9.54 2.69
C TRP A 108 -13.70 -11.05 2.45
N GLU A 109 -13.37 -11.79 3.49
CA GLU A 109 -13.52 -13.24 3.56
C GLU A 109 -14.28 -13.56 4.85
N TYR A 110 -15.51 -14.03 4.70
CA TYR A 110 -16.36 -14.40 5.82
C TYR A 110 -16.30 -15.91 6.03
N ARG A 111 -15.81 -16.32 7.19
CA ARG A 111 -15.86 -17.71 7.62
C ARG A 111 -16.83 -17.78 8.79
N GLY A 112 -18.00 -18.37 8.53
CA GLY A 112 -19.08 -18.49 9.50
C GLY A 112 -18.96 -19.76 10.34
N PHE A 113 -19.64 -19.77 11.49
CA PHE A 113 -19.62 -20.84 12.52
C PHE A 113 -20.04 -22.25 12.05
N PHE A 114 -20.54 -22.41 10.82
CA PHE A 114 -21.08 -23.67 10.30
C PHE A 114 -20.15 -24.42 9.34
N THR A 115 -18.88 -24.01 9.20
CA THR A 115 -17.89 -24.86 8.52
C THR A 115 -17.63 -26.08 9.40
N THR A 116 -17.86 -27.27 8.86
CA THR A 116 -17.72 -28.53 9.59
C THR A 116 -16.30 -28.70 10.11
N MET A 117 -16.16 -29.20 11.35
CA MET A 117 -14.92 -29.43 12.14
C MET A 117 -13.71 -30.09 11.44
N ASN A 118 -13.81 -30.44 10.17
CA ASN A 118 -12.78 -31.12 9.38
C ASN A 118 -12.15 -30.23 8.27
N ASP A 119 -12.66 -29.01 8.03
CA ASP A 119 -12.06 -28.01 7.09
C ASP A 119 -11.24 -26.91 7.81
N ASP A 120 -11.14 -26.99 9.15
CA ASP A 120 -10.73 -25.89 10.05
C ASP A 120 -9.22 -25.74 10.29
N MET A 121 -8.37 -26.13 9.33
CA MET A 121 -6.92 -25.89 9.44
C MET A 121 -6.32 -25.15 8.24
N GLY A 122 -7.17 -24.54 7.41
CA GLY A 122 -6.75 -23.79 6.22
C GLY A 122 -6.44 -22.32 6.48
N ILE A 123 -5.51 -21.78 5.70
CA ILE A 123 -5.36 -20.33 5.51
C ILE A 123 -6.30 -19.92 4.39
N SER A 124 -7.12 -18.89 4.62
CA SER A 124 -7.92 -18.23 3.59
C SER A 124 -7.42 -16.82 3.39
N SER A 125 -7.68 -16.24 2.22
CA SER A 125 -7.30 -14.85 1.95
C SER A 125 -8.37 -14.10 1.19
N ALA A 126 -8.46 -12.80 1.46
CA ALA A 126 -9.23 -11.84 0.68
C ALA A 126 -8.26 -10.86 0.02
N SER A 127 -8.46 -10.58 -1.26
CA SER A 127 -7.65 -9.62 -2.00
C SER A 127 -8.53 -8.72 -2.86
N ASN A 128 -8.05 -7.50 -3.11
CA ASN A 128 -8.68 -6.58 -4.04
C ASN A 128 -7.62 -5.57 -4.53
N GLY A 129 -7.97 -4.78 -5.54
CA GLY A 129 -7.13 -3.71 -6.07
C GLY A 129 -7.97 -2.55 -6.60
N ALA A 130 -7.39 -1.36 -6.60
CA ALA A 130 -8.08 -0.13 -6.98
C ALA A 130 -7.12 0.86 -7.63
N SER A 131 -7.59 1.56 -8.66
CA SER A 131 -6.88 2.69 -9.24
C SER A 131 -7.58 3.99 -8.84
N LEU A 132 -6.82 4.93 -8.28
CA LEU A 132 -7.33 6.19 -7.74
C LEU A 132 -6.58 7.38 -8.37
N LEU A 133 -7.32 8.43 -8.69
CA LEU A 133 -6.73 9.75 -8.91
C LEU A 133 -6.47 10.39 -7.55
N LEU A 134 -5.21 10.70 -7.28
CA LEU A 134 -4.77 11.34 -6.04
C LEU A 134 -4.21 12.72 -6.35
N GLU A 135 -4.49 13.67 -5.47
CA GLU A 135 -3.83 14.96 -5.38
C GLU A 135 -2.59 14.85 -4.48
N GLU A 136 -1.64 15.78 -4.62
CA GLU A 136 -0.49 15.85 -3.71
C GLU A 136 -0.97 15.98 -2.25
N GLY A 137 -0.43 15.14 -1.37
CA GLY A 137 -0.82 15.10 0.04
C GLY A 137 -2.02 14.21 0.36
N ASP A 138 -2.72 13.66 -0.64
CA ASP A 138 -3.77 12.67 -0.38
C ASP A 138 -3.19 11.45 0.35
N ALA A 139 -3.86 11.04 1.43
CA ALA A 139 -3.45 9.93 2.28
C ALA A 139 -4.30 8.68 2.00
N VAL A 140 -3.63 7.56 1.75
CA VAL A 140 -4.24 6.25 1.52
C VAL A 140 -3.74 5.25 2.55
N SER A 141 -4.66 4.52 3.18
CA SER A 141 -4.34 3.50 4.18
C SER A 141 -5.27 2.30 4.05
N LEU A 142 -4.78 1.14 4.46
CA LEU A 142 -5.61 -0.05 4.61
C LEU A 142 -6.02 -0.18 6.07
N ARG A 143 -7.32 -0.33 6.34
CA ARG A 143 -7.84 -0.44 7.71
C ARG A 143 -8.57 -1.76 7.93
N LEU A 144 -8.29 -2.44 9.04
CA LEU A 144 -8.97 -3.65 9.48
C LEU A 144 -10.37 -3.31 9.96
N PHE A 145 -11.37 -3.99 9.41
CA PHE A 145 -12.77 -3.80 9.79
C PHE A 145 -12.99 -4.20 11.27
N PRO A 146 -13.88 -3.52 12.02
CA PRO A 146 -14.17 -3.87 13.41
C PRO A 146 -14.44 -5.36 13.60
N LEU A 147 -13.85 -5.93 14.66
CA LEU A 147 -13.98 -7.33 15.06
C LEU A 147 -13.40 -8.36 14.09
N CYS A 148 -12.83 -7.95 12.96
CA CYS A 148 -12.11 -8.86 12.06
C CYS A 148 -10.67 -9.08 12.51
N VAL A 149 -10.07 -10.17 12.02
CA VAL A 149 -8.71 -10.58 12.38
C VAL A 149 -7.88 -10.80 11.12
N ILE A 150 -6.58 -10.50 11.20
CA ILE A 150 -5.60 -10.93 10.20
C ILE A 150 -4.63 -11.91 10.86
N PHE A 151 -4.35 -13.01 10.18
CA PHE A 151 -3.33 -13.98 10.56
C PHE A 151 -2.20 -13.97 9.54
N ASP A 152 -0.95 -13.80 9.99
CA ASP A 152 0.24 -13.87 9.13
C ASP A 152 1.26 -14.83 9.78
N TYR A 153 1.60 -15.91 9.06
CA TYR A 153 2.42 -17.05 9.53
C TYR A 153 3.87 -16.97 9.05
N GLY A 154 4.51 -15.80 9.15
CA GLY A 154 5.87 -15.58 8.61
C GLY A 154 6.04 -15.79 7.09
N LEU A 155 4.96 -16.12 6.38
CA LEU A 155 4.90 -16.32 4.93
C LEU A 155 4.59 -15.01 4.19
N HIS A 156 4.35 -13.92 4.93
CA HIS A 156 4.12 -12.59 4.38
C HIS A 156 2.92 -12.54 3.42
N ILE A 157 1.86 -13.29 3.74
CA ILE A 157 0.67 -13.43 2.89
C ILE A 157 -0.11 -12.12 2.86
N SER A 158 -0.23 -11.49 4.04
CA SER A 158 -0.88 -10.20 4.18
C SER A 158 0.04 -9.11 3.67
N SER A 159 -0.35 -8.49 2.56
CA SER A 159 0.46 -7.53 1.82
C SER A 159 -0.35 -6.30 1.40
N PHE A 160 0.36 -5.17 1.30
CA PHE A 160 -0.17 -3.93 0.77
C PHE A 160 0.89 -3.31 -0.15
N SER A 161 0.52 -3.04 -1.38
CA SER A 161 1.41 -2.45 -2.37
C SER A 161 0.69 -1.38 -3.17
N GLY A 162 1.44 -0.42 -3.68
CA GLY A 162 0.92 0.59 -4.57
C GLY A 162 2.00 1.29 -5.36
N HIS A 163 1.63 1.85 -6.50
CA HIS A 163 2.57 2.54 -7.40
C HIS A 163 1.86 3.61 -8.23
N LEU A 164 2.63 4.61 -8.65
CA LEU A 164 2.19 5.62 -9.62
C LEU A 164 2.16 4.97 -11.01
N LEU A 165 1.02 5.06 -11.68
CA LEU A 165 0.88 4.67 -13.08
C LEU A 165 1.43 5.77 -13.98
N PHE A 166 0.97 7.00 -13.77
CA PHE A 166 1.45 8.18 -14.48
C PHE A 166 1.06 9.48 -13.74
N PRO A 167 1.95 10.49 -13.75
CA PRO A 167 1.67 11.83 -13.24
C PRO A 167 0.63 12.55 -14.11
N MET A 168 -0.05 13.55 -13.54
CA MET A 168 -1.11 14.34 -14.20
C MET A 168 -0.84 15.85 -14.21
#